data_AF-A0AA92V230-F1
#
_entry.id   AF-A0AA92V230-F1
#
_cell.length_a   1.000
_cell.length_b   1.000
_cell.length_c   1.000
_cell.angle_alpha   90.00
_cell.angle_beta   90.00
_cell.angle_gamma   90.00
#
_symmetry.space_group_name_H-M   'P 1'
#
loop_
_entity.id
_entity.type
_entity.pdbx_description
1 polymer ?
#
loop_
_entity_poly.entity_id
_entity_poly.type
_entity_poly.pdbx_seq_one_letter_code
_entity_poly.pdbx_strand_id
1 'polypeptide(L)'
;MTKGRSYINSYADRIMRENMIEEVGTLLDLMMNEDMMTPKEIHMEFGVDPKTIAALRKKKTSVTFESIRKFCYVIGYYLMKEEAARESKVRWGRDKEQKKKDEMNEINKLKERYEKIYGMMASLVEDLYKKKDLRQVVKNESLPG
;
A
#
# COMPACT_ATOMS: atom_id res chain seq x y z
N MET A 1 13.72 26.91 18.45
CA MET A 1 14.42 25.92 17.60
C MET A 1 14.22 24.53 18.20
N THR A 2 13.16 23.83 17.80
CA THR A 2 12.89 22.45 18.24
C THR A 2 13.82 21.53 17.45
N LYS A 3 14.83 20.97 18.12
CA LYS A 3 15.72 19.94 17.56
C LYS A 3 14.87 18.74 17.14
N GLY A 4 14.61 18.62 15.83
CA GLY A 4 13.96 17.45 15.26
C GLY A 4 14.76 16.20 15.64
N ARG A 5 14.10 15.23 16.28
CA ARG A 5 14.68 13.93 16.58
C ARG A 5 15.22 13.34 15.28
N SER A 6 16.53 13.11 15.21
CA SER A 6 17.16 12.31 14.16
C SER A 6 16.67 10.86 14.33
N TYR A 7 15.57 10.50 13.68
CA TYR A 7 15.04 9.12 13.65
C TYR A 7 15.90 8.15 12.82
N ILE A 8 17.07 8.61 12.37
CA ILE A 8 18.07 7.81 11.69
C ILE A 8 19.25 7.84 12.64
N ASN A 9 19.64 6.71 13.25
CA ASN A 9 21.04 6.45 13.61
C ASN A 9 21.31 5.08 14.23
N SER A 10 20.29 4.24 14.55
CA SER A 10 20.60 2.88 15.00
C SER A 10 20.74 1.91 13.81
N TYR A 11 21.60 0.90 13.98
CA TYR A 11 21.74 -0.21 13.03
C TYR A 11 20.42 -0.96 12.83
N ALA A 12 19.64 -1.11 13.91
CA ALA A 12 18.32 -1.73 13.88
C ALA A 12 17.33 -0.95 13.01
N ASP A 13 17.29 0.38 13.09
CA ASP A 13 16.41 1.20 12.25
C ASP A 13 16.75 1.07 10.77
N ARG A 14 18.04 0.95 10.44
CA ARG A 14 18.48 0.76 9.05
C ARG A 14 18.02 -0.61 8.52
N ILE A 15 18.25 -1.68 9.26
CA ILE A 15 17.80 -3.03 8.86
C ILE A 15 16.29 -3.06 8.73
N MET A 16 15.56 -2.52 9.71
CA MET A 16 14.10 -2.49 9.67
C MET A 16 13.60 -1.74 8.44
N ARG A 17 14.20 -0.58 8.12
CA ARG A 17 13.85 0.18 6.92
C ARG A 17 14.10 -0.62 5.65
N GLU A 18 15.26 -1.25 5.53
CA GLU A 18 15.64 -2.04 4.36
C GLU A 18 14.70 -3.24 4.17
N ASN A 19 14.36 -3.96 5.25
CA ASN A 19 13.37 -5.03 5.21
C ASN A 19 11.99 -4.52 4.78
N MET A 20 11.54 -3.38 5.32
CA MET A 20 10.27 -2.78 4.90
C MET A 20 10.29 -2.36 3.43
N ILE A 21 11.40 -1.83 2.93
CA ILE A 21 11.56 -1.48 1.51
C ILE A 21 11.45 -2.73 0.63
N GLU A 22 12.07 -3.82 1.05
CA GLU A 22 12.04 -5.10 0.33
C GLU A 22 10.62 -5.66 0.23
N GLU A 23 9.92 -5.73 1.37
CA GLU A 23 8.57 -6.26 1.47
C GLU A 23 7.55 -5.37 0.76
N VAL A 24 7.58 -4.06 1.00
CA VAL A 24 6.66 -3.10 0.38
C VAL A 24 6.92 -3.00 -1.12
N GLY A 25 8.18 -2.96 -1.55
CA GLY A 25 8.54 -2.96 -2.97
C GLY A 25 8.03 -4.20 -3.69
N THR A 26 8.18 -5.37 -3.06
CA THR A 26 7.67 -6.64 -3.60
C THR A 26 6.15 -6.66 -3.69
N LEU A 27 5.44 -6.21 -2.64
CA LEU A 27 3.97 -6.11 -2.67
C LEU A 27 3.49 -5.14 -3.75
N LEU A 28 4.16 -3.99 -3.88
CA LEU A 28 3.83 -2.98 -4.88
C LEU A 28 3.99 -3.53 -6.30
N ASP A 29 5.07 -4.26 -6.58
CA ASP A 29 5.27 -4.89 -7.89
C ASP A 29 4.23 -5.98 -8.19
N LEU A 30 3.86 -6.81 -7.19
CA LEU A 30 2.81 -7.82 -7.37
C LEU A 30 1.48 -7.17 -7.75
N MET A 31 1.04 -6.15 -7.01
CA MET A 31 -0.20 -5.45 -7.30
C MET A 31 -0.19 -4.75 -8.67
N MET A 32 0.97 -4.24 -9.12
CA MET A 32 1.10 -3.67 -10.47
C MET A 32 1.05 -4.75 -11.56
N ASN A 33 1.59 -5.95 -11.31
CA ASN A 33 1.50 -7.07 -12.25
C ASN A 33 0.08 -7.63 -12.35
N GLU A 34 -0.72 -7.50 -11.29
CA GLU A 34 -2.16 -7.82 -11.26
C GLU A 34 -3.04 -6.68 -11.82
N ASP A 35 -2.43 -5.69 -12.49
CA ASP A 35 -3.10 -4.52 -13.09
C ASP A 35 -4.00 -3.73 -12.13
N MET A 36 -3.74 -3.79 -10.82
CA MET A 36 -4.55 -3.07 -9.82
C MET A 36 -4.33 -1.55 -9.86
N MET A 37 -3.14 -1.14 -10.30
CA MET A 37 -2.71 0.26 -10.35
C MET A 37 -1.46 0.43 -11.20
N THR A 38 -1.25 1.66 -11.67
CA THR A 38 -0.06 2.07 -12.40
C THR A 38 0.69 3.19 -11.67
N PRO A 39 2.01 3.37 -11.90
CA PRO A 39 2.75 4.51 -11.35
C PRO A 39 2.12 5.87 -11.67
N LYS A 40 1.49 5.99 -12.85
CA LYS A 40 0.82 7.20 -13.29
C LYS A 40 -0.43 7.48 -12.45
N GLU A 41 -1.26 6.49 -12.18
CA GLU A 41 -2.44 6.64 -11.33
C GLU A 41 -2.05 6.99 -9.90
N ILE A 42 -1.04 6.33 -9.33
CA ILE A 42 -0.54 6.67 -8.00
C ILE A 42 -0.10 8.15 -7.94
N HIS A 43 0.63 8.62 -8.96
CA HIS A 43 1.04 10.02 -9.03
C HIS A 43 -0.16 10.98 -9.10
N MET A 44 -1.12 10.73 -9.99
CA MET A 44 -2.28 11.62 -10.18
C MET A 44 -3.22 11.61 -8.96
N GLU A 45 -3.49 10.43 -8.41
CA GLU A 45 -4.45 10.24 -7.32
C GLU A 45 -3.87 10.68 -5.97
N PHE A 46 -2.60 10.38 -5.68
CA PHE A 46 -2.00 10.58 -4.36
C PHE A 46 -0.91 11.67 -4.35
N GLY A 47 -0.50 12.20 -5.49
CA GLY A 47 0.56 13.21 -5.56
C GLY A 47 1.95 12.67 -5.23
N VAL A 48 2.14 11.34 -5.22
CA VAL A 48 3.45 10.74 -4.96
C VAL A 48 4.37 10.94 -6.17
N ASP A 49 5.60 11.39 -5.94
CA ASP A 49 6.59 11.57 -7.01
C ASP A 49 6.87 10.23 -7.72
N PRO A 50 6.80 10.16 -9.08
CA PRO A 50 7.18 8.98 -9.84
C PRO A 50 8.57 8.42 -9.50
N LYS A 51 9.52 9.27 -9.09
CA LYS A 51 10.84 8.85 -8.61
C LYS A 51 10.76 8.06 -7.32
N THR A 52 9.88 8.44 -6.38
CA THR A 52 9.67 7.69 -5.14
C THR A 52 9.03 6.34 -5.43
N ILE A 53 8.04 6.30 -6.33
CA ILE A 53 7.44 5.03 -6.80
C ILE A 53 8.52 4.13 -7.41
N ALA A 54 9.32 4.65 -8.33
CA ALA A 54 10.40 3.89 -8.97
C ALA A 54 11.49 3.45 -7.98
N ALA A 55 11.81 4.28 -6.98
CA ALA A 55 12.81 3.95 -5.96
C ALA A 55 12.34 2.79 -5.08
N LEU A 56 11.06 2.78 -4.70
CA LEU A 56 10.48 1.71 -3.89
C LEU A 56 10.38 0.39 -4.65
N ARG A 57 9.96 0.43 -5.93
CA ARG A 57 9.97 -0.75 -6.82
C ARG A 57 11.38 -1.31 -7.02
N LYS A 58 12.36 -0.43 -7.20
CA LYS A 58 13.78 -0.82 -7.29
C LYS A 58 14.43 -1.11 -5.94
N LYS A 59 13.64 -1.16 -4.86
CA LYS A 59 14.08 -1.49 -3.49
C LYS A 59 15.28 -0.66 -3.03
N LYS A 60 15.33 0.62 -3.42
CA LYS A 60 16.45 1.50 -3.09
C LYS A 60 16.45 1.83 -1.59
N THR A 61 17.56 1.60 -0.92
CA THR A 61 17.76 1.89 0.52
C THR A 61 17.64 3.38 0.88
N SER A 62 17.62 4.26 -0.13
CA SER A 62 17.37 5.70 -0.01
C SER A 62 15.92 6.06 0.33
N VAL A 63 14.98 5.11 0.20
CA VAL A 63 13.57 5.35 0.54
C VAL A 63 13.43 5.57 2.05
N THR A 64 12.66 6.59 2.42
CA THR A 64 12.48 6.99 3.82
C THR A 64 11.30 6.25 4.47
N PHE A 65 11.28 6.17 5.80
CA PHE A 65 10.11 5.67 6.54
C PHE A 65 8.84 6.48 6.27
N GLU A 66 8.95 7.78 5.99
CA GLU A 66 7.80 8.59 5.62
C GLU A 66 7.23 8.15 4.27
N SER A 67 8.09 7.88 3.28
CA SER A 67 7.67 7.32 2.01
C SER A 67 7.00 5.95 2.21
N ILE A 68 7.62 5.05 2.98
CA ILE A 68 7.04 3.73 3.30
C ILE A 68 5.65 3.89 3.94
N ARG A 69 5.49 4.81 4.90
CA ARG A 69 4.19 5.12 5.51
C ARG A 69 3.17 5.63 4.50
N LYS A 70 3.55 6.53 3.59
CA LYS A 70 2.64 6.97 2.50
C LYS A 70 2.16 5.79 1.66
N PHE A 71 3.03 4.84 1.36
CA PHE A 71 2.65 3.65 0.61
C PHE A 71 1.71 2.70 1.36
N CYS A 72 1.65 2.76 2.70
CA CYS A 72 0.61 2.07 3.47
C CYS A 72 -0.81 2.50 3.03
N TYR A 73 -1.02 3.81 2.87
CA TYR A 73 -2.31 4.38 2.46
C TYR A 73 -2.61 4.11 0.99
N VAL A 74 -1.59 4.22 0.12
CA VAL A 74 -1.74 3.94 -1.32
C VAL A 74 -2.12 2.47 -1.53
N ILE A 75 -1.36 1.54 -0.97
CA ILE A 75 -1.61 0.10 -1.11
C ILE A 75 -2.96 -0.27 -0.53
N GLY A 76 -3.27 0.21 0.68
CA GLY A 76 -4.56 -0.05 1.33
C GLY A 76 -5.74 0.43 0.48
N TYR A 77 -5.66 1.63 -0.09
CA TYR A 77 -6.70 2.15 -0.98
C TYR A 77 -6.98 1.22 -2.17
N TYR A 78 -5.93 0.80 -2.89
CA TYR A 78 -6.11 -0.04 -4.07
C TYR A 78 -6.60 -1.45 -3.72
N LEU A 79 -6.13 -2.04 -2.62
CA LEU A 79 -6.63 -3.34 -2.16
C LEU A 79 -8.13 -3.31 -1.84
N MET A 80 -8.59 -2.28 -1.12
CA MET A 80 -10.02 -2.16 -0.76
C MET A 80 -10.89 -1.79 -1.96
N LYS A 81 -10.38 -0.97 -2.88
CA LYS A 81 -11.05 -0.65 -4.15
C LYS A 81 -11.25 -1.91 -5.00
N GLU A 82 -10.21 -2.73 -5.12
CA GLU A 82 -10.23 -3.96 -5.89
C GLU A 82 -11.13 -5.01 -5.24
N GLU A 83 -11.08 -5.17 -3.91
CA GLU A 83 -11.98 -6.04 -3.14
C GLU A 83 -13.45 -5.69 -3.40
N ALA A 84 -13.82 -4.41 -3.24
CA ALA A 84 -15.18 -3.95 -3.48
C ALA A 84 -15.63 -4.18 -4.93
N ALA A 85 -14.74 -3.97 -5.91
CA ALA A 85 -15.03 -4.19 -7.33
C ALA A 85 -15.27 -5.67 -7.66
N ARG A 86 -14.51 -6.59 -7.03
CA ARG A 86 -14.70 -8.04 -7.21
C ARG A 86 -15.93 -8.55 -6.46
N GLU A 87 -16.24 -7.98 -5.30
CA GLU A 87 -17.44 -8.31 -4.53
C GLU A 87 -18.73 -7.92 -5.28
N SER A 88 -18.79 -6.71 -5.84
CA SER A 88 -19.98 -6.17 -6.52
C SER A 88 -20.29 -6.84 -7.86
N LYS A 89 -19.36 -7.64 -8.39
CA LYS A 89 -19.50 -8.28 -9.70
C LYS A 89 -20.52 -9.43 -9.63
N VAL A 90 -21.72 -9.18 -10.13
CA VAL A 90 -22.79 -10.19 -10.22
C VAL A 90 -22.38 -11.28 -11.22
N ARG A 91 -22.38 -12.55 -10.79
CA ARG A 91 -22.03 -13.71 -11.62
C ARG A 91 -23.02 -14.84 -11.37
N TRP A 92 -23.46 -15.50 -12.45
CA TRP A 92 -24.37 -16.65 -12.40
C TRP A 92 -23.72 -17.89 -13.04
N GLY A 93 -23.78 -19.03 -12.36
CA GLY A 93 -23.28 -20.34 -12.82
C GLY A 93 -22.04 -20.85 -12.05
N ARG A 94 -21.93 -22.19 -11.89
CA ARG A 94 -20.94 -22.88 -11.03
C ARG A 94 -19.48 -22.56 -11.38
N ASP A 95 -19.12 -22.52 -12.67
CA ASP A 95 -17.76 -22.17 -13.12
C ASP A 95 -17.41 -20.69 -12.80
N LYS A 96 -18.40 -19.81 -12.76
CA LYS A 96 -18.20 -18.40 -12.46
C LYS A 96 -18.11 -18.12 -10.95
N GLU A 97 -18.76 -18.95 -10.13
CA GLU A 97 -18.60 -18.94 -8.67
C GLU A 97 -17.20 -19.39 -8.26
N GLN A 98 -16.67 -20.46 -8.86
CA GLN A 98 -15.30 -20.91 -8.60
C GLN A 98 -14.30 -19.83 -9.00
N LYS A 99 -14.45 -19.23 -10.19
CA LYS A 99 -13.61 -18.10 -10.62
C LYS A 99 -13.69 -16.92 -9.65
N LYS A 100 -14.87 -16.59 -9.11
CA LYS A 100 -15.01 -15.55 -8.08
C LYS A 100 -14.22 -15.91 -6.82
N LYS A 101 -14.29 -17.17 -6.38
CA LYS A 101 -13.55 -17.65 -5.22
C LYS A 101 -12.04 -17.56 -5.41
N ASP A 102 -11.55 -17.94 -6.59
CA ASP A 102 -10.13 -17.87 -6.92
C ASP A 102 -9.63 -16.41 -6.95
N GLU A 103 -10.40 -15.52 -7.61
CA GLU A 103 -10.12 -14.08 -7.63
C GLU A 103 -10.14 -13.44 -6.23
N MET A 104 -11.06 -13.83 -5.35
CA MET A 104 -11.10 -13.34 -3.96
C MET A 104 -9.93 -13.90 -3.14
N ASN A 105 -9.52 -15.14 -3.40
CA ASN A 105 -8.37 -15.75 -2.73
C ASN A 105 -7.06 -15.01 -3.09
N GLU A 106 -6.93 -14.52 -4.33
CA GLU A 106 -5.79 -13.70 -4.74
C GLU A 106 -5.74 -12.37 -3.98
N ILE A 107 -6.85 -11.63 -3.90
CA ILE A 107 -6.93 -10.39 -3.11
C ILE A 107 -6.60 -10.67 -1.65
N ASN A 108 -7.18 -11.72 -1.05
CA ASN A 108 -6.95 -12.05 0.35
C ASN A 108 -5.47 -12.33 0.63
N LYS A 109 -4.76 -13.00 -0.27
CA LYS A 109 -3.29 -13.19 -0.14
C LYS A 109 -2.52 -11.87 -0.17
N LEU A 110 -2.94 -10.90 -0.98
CA LEU A 110 -2.31 -9.58 -1.01
C LEU A 110 -2.63 -8.77 0.26
N LYS A 111 -3.88 -8.84 0.75
CA LYS A 111 -4.29 -8.24 2.03
C LYS A 111 -3.53 -8.83 3.21
N GLU A 112 -3.39 -10.16 3.29
CA GLU A 112 -2.60 -10.80 4.33
C GLU A 112 -1.13 -10.36 4.31
N ARG A 113 -0.53 -10.18 3.12
CA ARG A 113 0.83 -9.62 3.00
C ARG A 113 0.88 -8.17 3.46
N TYR A 114 -0.09 -7.36 3.05
CA TYR A 114 -0.22 -5.97 3.48
C TYR A 114 -0.32 -5.85 5.01
N GLU A 115 -1.18 -6.65 5.65
CA GLU A 115 -1.33 -6.69 7.10
C GLU A 115 -0.06 -7.17 7.81
N LYS A 116 0.65 -8.17 7.27
CA LYS A 116 1.94 -8.63 7.82
C LYS A 116 3.00 -7.53 7.82
N ILE A 117 2.99 -6.66 6.81
CA ILE A 117 3.97 -5.58 6.66
C ILE A 117 3.63 -4.38 7.57
N TYR A 118 2.37 -3.98 7.61
CA TYR A 118 1.96 -2.73 8.26
C TYR A 118 1.28 -2.92 9.62
N GLY A 119 0.87 -4.15 9.95
CA GLY A 119 0.24 -4.50 11.23
C GLY A 119 -0.94 -3.59 11.54
N MET A 120 -0.90 -2.95 12.71
CA MET A 120 -1.97 -2.05 13.17
C MET A 120 -2.25 -0.88 12.21
N MET A 121 -1.24 -0.42 11.45
CA MET A 121 -1.46 0.62 10.45
C MET A 121 -2.40 0.16 9.33
N ALA A 122 -2.39 -1.12 8.96
CA ALA A 122 -3.31 -1.66 7.97
C ALA A 122 -4.77 -1.54 8.44
N SER A 123 -5.04 -1.93 9.69
CA SER A 123 -6.37 -1.82 10.29
C SER A 123 -6.83 -0.35 10.39
N LEU A 124 -5.93 0.56 10.74
CA LEU A 124 -6.23 2.00 10.75
C LEU A 124 -6.58 2.53 9.36
N VAL A 125 -5.85 2.10 8.33
CA VAL A 125 -6.14 2.50 6.94
C VAL A 125 -7.48 1.94 6.47
N GLU A 126 -7.84 0.71 6.85
CA GLU A 126 -9.16 0.12 6.55
C GLU A 126 -10.31 0.91 7.18
N ASP A 127 -10.17 1.28 8.45
CA ASP A 127 -11.16 2.11 9.13
C ASP A 127 -11.23 3.52 8.56
N LEU A 128 -10.10 4.09 8.14
CA LEU A 128 -10.04 5.40 7.50
C LEU A 128 -10.69 5.39 6.12
N TYR A 129 -10.46 4.35 5.31
CA TYR A 129 -11.05 4.21 3.98
C TYR A 129 -12.58 4.25 4.01
N LYS A 130 -13.19 3.67 5.05
CA LYS A 130 -14.66 3.71 5.26
C LYS A 130 -15.19 5.11 5.61
N LYS A 131 -14.33 6.02 6.07
CA LYS A 131 -14.73 7.32 6.65
C LYS A 131 -14.29 8.51 5.82
N LYS A 132 -13.18 8.40 5.06
CA LYS A 132 -12.53 9.51 4.36
C LYS A 132 -11.90 9.05 3.05
N ASP A 133 -11.74 9.98 2.11
CA ASP A 133 -10.97 9.71 0.89
C ASP A 133 -9.46 9.68 1.22
N LEU A 134 -8.86 8.49 1.19
CA LEU A 134 -7.43 8.30 1.46
C LEU A 134 -6.52 9.10 0.52
N ARG A 135 -6.97 9.40 -0.70
CA ARG A 135 -6.21 10.22 -1.67
C ARG A 135 -6.00 11.64 -1.14
N GLN A 136 -7.01 12.18 -0.48
CA GLN A 136 -6.94 13.50 0.16
C GLN A 136 -6.07 13.47 1.42
N VAL A 137 -6.10 12.38 2.18
CA VAL A 137 -5.25 12.21 3.38
C VAL A 137 -3.76 12.25 3.00
N VAL A 138 -3.37 11.55 1.92
CA VAL A 138 -1.98 11.54 1.45
C VAL A 138 -1.55 12.89 0.86
N LYS A 139 -2.47 13.63 0.23
CA LYS A 139 -2.21 14.95 -0.36
C LYS A 139 -2.15 16.09 0.65
N ASN A 140 -2.98 16.06 1.70
CA ASN A 140 -3.28 17.25 2.51
C ASN A 140 -2.55 17.33 3.86
N GLU A 141 -2.03 16.24 4.45
CA GLU A 141 -1.48 16.29 5.82
C GLU A 141 -0.27 15.40 6.11
N SER A 142 0.49 15.78 7.14
CA SER A 142 1.45 14.93 7.84
C SER A 142 0.73 13.71 8.40
N LEU A 143 1.02 12.53 7.84
CA LEU A 143 0.44 11.26 8.27
C LEU A 143 0.61 11.07 9.78
N PRO A 144 -0.43 10.64 10.52
CA PRO A 144 -0.32 10.43 11.97
C PRO A 144 0.81 9.45 12.28
N GLY A 145 1.63 9.83 13.27
CA GLY A 145 2.87 9.17 13.66
C GLY A 145 2.68 7.99 14.59
#